data_AF-A0A9X2IFY2-F1
#
_entry.id   AF-A0A9X2IFY2-F1
#
_cell.length_a   1.000
_cell.length_b   1.000
_cell.length_c   1.000
_cell.angle_alpha   90.00
_cell.angle_beta   90.00
_cell.angle_gamma   90.00
#
_symmetry.space_group_name_H-M   'P 1'
#
loop_
_entity.id
_entity.type
_entity.pdbx_description
1 polymer ?
#
loop_
_entity_poly.entity_id
_entity_poly.type
_entity_poly.pdbx_seq_one_letter_code
_entity_poly.pdbx_strand_id
1 'polypeptide(L)'
;MSDLIARVPSQALEDPSAGRIFANDHDVFGVDDTYFETFTAIWRREHVEGQSALNAITRARRAVAVAEQDLEDAVESARSAGESWEAIGRAAGITRQSAHARWAPSDADVAAAKLGPGRRSRQG
;
A
#
# COMPACT_ATOMS: atom_id res chain seq x y z
N MET A 1 -16.41 12.43 7.15
CA MET A 1 -17.17 12.21 5.91
C MET A 1 -18.19 11.14 6.22
N SER A 2 -19.47 11.39 5.96
CA SER A 2 -20.48 10.36 6.16
C SER A 2 -20.31 9.32 5.05
N ASP A 3 -19.95 8.08 5.40
CA ASP A 3 -19.82 6.93 4.49
C ASP A 3 -21.20 6.41 4.02
N LEU A 4 -22.15 7.32 3.79
CA LEU A 4 -23.52 6.98 3.43
C LEU A 4 -23.65 7.03 1.92
N ILE A 5 -23.86 5.86 1.33
CA ILE A 5 -24.32 5.70 -0.04
C ILE A 5 -25.67 6.42 -0.17
N ALA A 6 -25.79 7.29 -1.17
CA ALA A 6 -27.02 8.02 -1.48
C ALA A 6 -27.83 7.27 -2.56
N ARG A 7 -29.10 6.99 -2.28
CA ARG A 7 -30.02 6.44 -3.27
C ARG A 7 -30.41 7.50 -4.30
N VAL A 8 -30.36 7.18 -5.59
CA VAL A 8 -30.83 8.04 -6.68
C VAL A 8 -32.14 7.54 -7.27
N PRO A 9 -33.00 8.41 -7.84
CA PRO A 9 -34.36 8.03 -8.28
C PRO A 9 -34.40 7.29 -9.63
N SER A 10 -33.28 7.21 -10.36
CA SER A 10 -33.24 6.54 -11.66
C SER A 10 -31.86 5.95 -11.95
N GLN A 11 -31.82 4.85 -12.70
CA GLN A 11 -30.59 4.17 -13.08
C GLN A 11 -29.60 5.06 -13.86
N ALA A 12 -30.11 6.02 -14.65
CA ALA A 12 -29.28 6.97 -15.38
C ALA A 12 -28.43 7.89 -14.49
N LEU A 13 -28.73 7.97 -13.18
CA LEU A 13 -28.02 8.80 -12.21
C LEU A 13 -27.10 7.97 -11.30
N GLU A 14 -27.00 6.66 -11.53
CA GLU A 14 -26.13 5.76 -10.76
C GLU A 14 -24.65 6.08 -11.02
N ASP A 15 -23.90 6.22 -9.94
CA ASP A 15 -22.47 6.42 -9.94
C ASP A 15 -21.88 5.80 -8.66
N PRO A 16 -21.52 4.51 -8.71
CA PRO A 16 -21.01 3.80 -7.54
C PRO A 16 -19.69 4.40 -7.03
N SER A 17 -18.89 5.01 -7.92
CA SER A 17 -17.61 5.63 -7.55
C SER A 17 -17.78 6.90 -6.71
N ALA A 18 -18.91 7.58 -6.87
CA ALA A 18 -19.31 8.74 -6.08
C ALA A 18 -20.30 8.37 -4.95
N GLY A 19 -20.54 7.08 -4.69
CA GLY A 19 -21.47 6.62 -3.66
C GLY A 19 -22.95 6.87 -3.99
N ARG A 20 -23.32 6.96 -5.27
CA ARG A 20 -24.72 7.08 -5.72
C ARG A 20 -25.18 5.77 -6.32
N ILE A 21 -26.17 5.11 -5.71
CA ILE A 21 -26.69 3.81 -6.19
C ILE A 21 -28.17 3.94 -6.54
N PHE A 22 -28.54 3.41 -7.69
CA PHE A 22 -29.96 3.27 -8.03
C PHE A 22 -30.49 1.99 -7.39
N ALA A 23 -31.58 2.11 -6.66
CA ALA A 23 -32.35 0.97 -6.17
C ALA A 23 -33.81 1.20 -6.56
N ASN A 24 -34.50 0.18 -7.06
CA ASN A 24 -35.92 0.31 -7.35
C ASN A 24 -36.70 0.36 -6.02
N ASP A 25 -37.88 0.98 -6.02
CA ASP A 25 -38.70 1.06 -4.80
C ASP A 25 -39.07 -0.32 -4.25
N HIS A 26 -39.20 -1.32 -5.11
CA HIS A 26 -39.46 -2.71 -4.70
C HIS A 26 -38.25 -3.40 -4.06
N ASP A 27 -37.04 -2.87 -4.25
CA ASP A 27 -35.82 -3.39 -3.65
C ASP A 27 -35.50 -2.72 -2.31
N VAL A 28 -36.28 -1.69 -1.94
CA VAL A 28 -36.09 -0.95 -0.68
C VAL A 28 -37.12 -1.41 0.34
N PHE A 29 -36.62 -2.10 1.36
CA PHE A 29 -37.40 -2.47 2.52
C PHE A 29 -37.20 -1.42 3.61
N GLY A 30 -38.28 -0.79 4.04
CA GLY A 30 -38.27 0.03 5.25
C GLY A 30 -37.97 -0.86 6.45
N VAL A 31 -36.78 -0.72 7.03
CA VAL A 31 -36.45 -1.37 8.29
C VAL A 31 -36.99 -0.48 9.39
N ASP A 32 -37.79 -1.03 10.30
CA ASP A 32 -38.22 -0.34 11.51
C ASP A 32 -36.99 0.14 12.30
N ASP A 33 -37.00 1.40 12.73
CA ASP A 33 -35.88 2.03 13.45
C ASP A 33 -35.44 1.21 14.69
N THR A 34 -36.35 0.44 15.28
CA THR A 34 -36.08 -0.48 16.41
C THR A 34 -35.02 -1.54 16.06
N TYR A 35 -34.98 -1.99 14.80
CA TYR A 35 -34.06 -3.05 14.36
C TYR A 35 -32.93 -2.56 13.46
N PHE A 36 -32.89 -1.26 13.15
CA PHE A 36 -31.92 -0.69 12.22
C PHE A 36 -30.46 -1.01 12.58
N GLU A 37 -30.08 -0.83 13.85
CA GLU A 37 -28.72 -1.14 14.32
C GLU A 37 -28.38 -2.63 14.19
N THR A 38 -29.33 -3.52 14.52
CA THR A 38 -29.14 -4.97 14.43
C THR A 38 -28.97 -5.42 12.98
N PHE A 39 -29.83 -4.97 12.07
CA PHE A 39 -29.70 -5.27 10.64
C PHE A 39 -28.42 -4.71 10.05
N THR A 40 -28.05 -3.49 10.44
CA THR A 40 -26.80 -2.85 10.02
C THR A 40 -25.58 -3.65 10.49
N ALA A 41 -25.58 -4.12 11.74
CA ALA A 41 -24.50 -4.93 12.28
C ALA A 41 -24.36 -6.28 11.56
N ILE A 42 -25.47 -6.98 11.30
CA ILE A 42 -25.47 -8.25 10.55
C ILE A 42 -24.95 -8.03 9.14
N TRP A 43 -25.50 -7.04 8.43
CA TRP A 43 -25.08 -6.75 7.05
C TRP A 43 -23.60 -6.38 6.98
N ARG A 44 -23.11 -5.52 7.87
CA ARG A 44 -21.67 -5.16 7.94
C ARG A 44 -20.80 -6.38 8.18
N ARG A 45 -21.16 -7.24 9.13
CA ARG A 45 -20.41 -8.45 9.42
C ARG A 45 -20.33 -9.39 8.22
N GLU A 46 -21.45 -9.60 7.53
CA GLU A 46 -21.52 -10.53 6.41
C GLU A 46 -20.90 -9.98 5.12
N HIS A 47 -20.97 -8.67 4.88
CA HIS A 47 -20.65 -8.08 3.57
C HIS A 47 -19.49 -7.08 3.60
N VAL A 48 -19.19 -6.45 4.73
CA VAL A 48 -18.23 -5.34 4.81
C VAL A 48 -16.96 -5.71 5.58
N GLU A 49 -17.07 -6.42 6.71
CA GLU A 49 -15.94 -6.68 7.60
C GLU A 49 -14.83 -7.49 6.90
N GLY A 50 -15.19 -8.56 6.18
CA GLY A 50 -14.24 -9.37 5.43
C GLY A 50 -13.47 -8.57 4.38
N GLN A 51 -14.16 -7.75 3.59
CA GLN A 51 -13.52 -6.90 2.57
C GLN A 51 -12.70 -5.77 3.22
N SER A 52 -13.16 -5.23 4.34
CA SER A 52 -12.44 -4.21 5.13
C SER A 52 -11.13 -4.75 5.69
N ALA A 53 -11.12 -6.00 6.18
CA ALA A 53 -9.91 -6.66 6.66
C ALA A 53 -8.88 -6.87 5.54
N LEU A 54 -9.31 -7.35 4.36
CA LEU A 54 -8.42 -7.50 3.20
C LEU A 54 -7.88 -6.16 2.70
N ASN A 55 -8.70 -5.11 2.72
CA ASN A 55 -8.27 -3.74 2.41
C ASN A 55 -7.25 -3.22 3.43
N ALA A 56 -7.44 -3.51 4.72
CA ALA A 56 -6.48 -3.17 5.77
C ALA A 56 -5.13 -3.86 5.54
N ILE A 57 -5.12 -5.15 5.19
CA ILE A 57 -3.90 -5.89 4.82
C ILE A 57 -3.22 -5.26 3.61
N THR A 58 -3.99 -4.92 2.56
CA THR A 58 -3.45 -4.29 1.35
C THR A 58 -2.80 -2.94 1.65
N ARG A 59 -3.44 -2.12 2.49
CA ARG A 59 -2.89 -0.83 2.94
C ARG A 59 -1.62 -1.02 3.76
N ALA A 60 -1.63 -1.95 4.72
CA ALA A 60 -0.46 -2.25 5.54
C ALA A 60 0.71 -2.72 4.68
N ARG A 61 0.48 -3.61 3.71
CA ARG A 61 1.52 -4.06 2.77
C ARG A 61 2.13 -2.91 1.97
N ARG A 62 1.30 -1.97 1.48
CA ARG A 62 1.79 -0.77 0.77
C ARG A 62 2.62 0.12 1.69
N ALA A 63 2.17 0.32 2.93
CA ALA A 63 2.92 1.10 3.91
C ALA A 63 4.28 0.47 4.24
N VAL A 64 4.34 -0.86 4.36
CA VAL A 64 5.61 -1.59 4.53
C VAL A 64 6.53 -1.36 3.34
N ALA A 65 6.05 -1.53 2.11
CA ALA A 65 6.87 -1.34 0.92
C ALA A 65 7.43 0.10 0.80
N VAL A 66 6.63 1.11 1.16
CA VAL A 66 7.10 2.51 1.20
C VAL A 66 8.17 2.69 2.27
N ALA A 67 7.94 2.20 3.49
CA ALA A 67 8.90 2.30 4.57
C ALA A 67 10.21 1.54 4.30
N GLU A 68 10.14 0.42 3.58
CA GLU A 68 11.32 -0.32 3.12
C GLU A 68 12.14 0.50 2.11
N GLN A 69 11.48 1.14 1.13
CA GLN A 69 12.15 2.03 0.19
C GLN A 69 12.77 3.24 0.89
N ASP A 70 12.04 3.89 1.79
CA ASP A 70 12.54 5.04 2.56
C ASP A 70 13.79 4.65 3.38
N LEU A 71 13.83 3.43 3.92
CA LEU A 71 14.99 2.90 4.64
C LEU A 71 16.18 2.66 3.71
N GLU A 72 15.96 2.11 2.51
CA GLU A 72 17.03 1.92 1.51
C GLU A 72 17.63 3.25 1.07
N ASP A 73 16.79 4.24 0.75
CA ASP A 73 17.21 5.59 0.36
C ASP A 73 18.00 6.28 1.48
N ALA A 74 17.55 6.12 2.73
CA ALA A 74 18.27 6.66 3.89
C ALA A 74 19.64 5.99 4.09
N VAL A 75 19.75 4.69 3.86
CA VAL A 75 21.02 3.95 3.93
C VAL A 75 21.97 4.38 2.81
N GLU A 76 21.48 4.52 1.58
CA GLU A 76 22.28 5.02 0.46
C GLU A 76 22.81 6.43 0.76
N SER A 77 21.92 7.32 1.22
CA SER A 77 22.29 8.68 1.63
C SER A 77 23.38 8.67 2.72
N ALA A 78 23.21 7.88 3.78
CA ALA A 78 24.21 7.74 4.85
C ALA A 78 25.56 7.20 4.32
N ARG A 79 25.53 6.21 3.42
CA ARG A 79 26.75 5.68 2.78
C ARG A 79 27.43 6.71 1.91
N SER A 80 26.67 7.50 1.15
CA SER A 80 27.22 8.59 0.33
C SER A 80 27.87 9.70 1.16
N ALA A 81 27.34 9.95 2.37
CA ALA A 81 27.92 10.85 3.37
C ALA A 81 29.17 10.28 4.07
N GLY A 82 29.54 9.02 3.82
CA GLY A 82 30.72 8.36 4.39
C GLY A 82 30.48 7.63 5.72
N GLU A 83 29.24 7.51 6.19
CA GLU A 83 28.93 6.82 7.43
C GLU A 83 29.30 5.34 7.38
N SER A 84 29.87 4.82 8.47
CA SER A 84 30.32 3.42 8.52
C SER A 84 29.13 2.45 8.59
N TRP A 85 29.33 1.22 8.11
CA TRP A 85 28.34 0.14 8.26
C TRP A 85 27.97 -0.16 9.71
N GLU A 86 28.87 0.13 10.65
CA GLU A 86 28.60 -0.04 12.07
C GLU A 86 27.62 1.03 12.58
N ALA A 87 27.83 2.30 12.19
CA ALA A 87 26.93 3.39 12.52
C ALA A 87 25.54 3.17 11.91
N ILE A 88 25.48 2.78 10.64
CA ILE A 88 24.23 2.47 9.94
C ILE A 88 23.51 1.28 10.58
N GLY A 89 24.24 0.19 10.89
CA GLY A 89 23.66 -0.96 11.59
C GLY A 89 23.06 -0.58 12.94
N ARG A 90 23.79 0.20 13.75
CA ARG A 90 23.26 0.71 15.03
C ARG A 90 22.01 1.56 14.84
N ALA A 91 21.98 2.46 13.86
CA ALA A 91 20.82 3.30 13.58
C ALA A 91 19.59 2.47 13.14
N ALA A 92 19.80 1.41 12.36
CA ALA A 92 18.75 0.50 11.90
C ALA A 92 18.40 -0.62 12.90
N GLY A 93 19.05 -0.66 14.07
CA GLY A 93 18.80 -1.69 15.10
C GLY A 93 19.31 -3.09 14.75
N ILE A 94 20.30 -3.21 13.86
CA ILE A 94 20.89 -4.48 13.44
C ILE A 94 22.42 -4.49 13.58
N THR A 95 23.03 -5.66 13.46
CA THR A 95 24.50 -5.77 13.52
C THR A 95 25.16 -5.15 12.29
N ARG A 96 26.43 -4.75 12.40
CA ARG A 96 27.25 -4.30 11.26
C ARG A 96 27.27 -5.33 10.13
N GLN A 97 27.41 -6.61 10.46
CA GLN A 97 27.47 -7.70 9.49
C GLN A 97 26.13 -7.84 8.77
N SER A 98 25.00 -7.76 9.49
CA SER A 98 23.66 -7.76 8.90
C SER A 98 23.43 -6.56 7.99
N ALA A 99 23.88 -5.37 8.39
CA ALA A 99 23.79 -4.16 7.59
C ALA A 99 24.60 -4.28 6.28
N HIS A 100 25.86 -4.71 6.38
CA HIS A 100 26.71 -4.93 5.21
C HIS A 100 26.12 -6.00 4.29
N ALA A 101 25.66 -7.13 4.83
CA ALA A 101 25.09 -8.20 4.01
C ALA A 101 23.81 -7.76 3.28
N ARG A 102 23.02 -6.86 3.88
CA ARG A 102 21.76 -6.38 3.32
C ARG A 102 21.93 -5.28 2.27
N TRP A 103 22.84 -4.34 2.50
CA TRP A 103 22.89 -3.08 1.73
C TRP A 103 24.21 -2.83 1.01
N ALA A 104 25.26 -3.63 1.25
CA ALA A 104 26.47 -3.46 0.47
C ALA A 104 26.19 -3.89 -0.99
N PRO A 105 26.71 -3.15 -1.99
CA PRO A 105 26.64 -3.56 -3.38
C PRO A 105 27.18 -4.97 -3.53
N SER A 106 26.53 -5.79 -4.34
CA SER A 106 27.07 -7.11 -4.66
C SER A 106 28.33 -6.97 -5.50
N ASP A 107 29.18 -8.01 -5.49
CA ASP A 107 30.37 -8.04 -6.36
C ASP A 107 30.00 -7.83 -7.85
N ALA A 108 28.80 -8.27 -8.25
CA ALA A 108 28.28 -8.06 -9.59
C ALA A 108 27.96 -6.58 -9.87
N ASP A 109 27.37 -5.86 -8.91
CA ASP A 109 27.07 -4.42 -9.05
C ASP A 109 28.37 -3.60 -9.15
N VAL A 110 29.36 -3.95 -8.34
CA VAL A 110 30.69 -3.33 -8.37
C VAL A 110 31.39 -3.63 -9.69
N ALA A 111 31.28 -4.85 -10.22
CA ALA A 111 31.83 -5.22 -11.52
C ALA A 111 31.14 -4.47 -12.68
N ALA A 112 29.81 -4.35 -12.65
CA ALA A 112 29.04 -3.61 -13.64
C ALA A 112 29.41 -2.11 -13.64
N ALA A 113 29.60 -1.50 -12.47
CA ALA A 113 30.04 -0.12 -12.35
C ALA A 113 31.45 0.12 -12.94
N LYS A 114 32.37 -0.84 -12.77
CA LYS A 114 33.74 -0.78 -13.35
C LYS A 114 33.77 -0.89 -14.88
N LEU A 115 32.80 -1.57 -15.48
CA LEU A 115 32.74 -1.76 -16.93
C LEU A 115 32.32 -0.49 -17.69
N GLY A 116 31.72 0.50 -17.01
CA GLY A 116 31.30 1.77 -17.59
C GLY A 116 30.22 1.64 -18.68
N PRO A 117 29.50 2.71 -19.05
CA PRO A 117 28.53 2.69 -20.14
C PRO A 117 29.26 2.65 -21.51
N GLY A 118 29.88 1.52 -21.84
CA GLY A 118 30.70 1.32 -23.03
C GLY A 118 29.96 0.62 -24.17
N ARG A 119 29.51 1.40 -25.17
CA ARG A 119 29.17 1.02 -26.55
C ARG A 119 28.21 -0.17 -26.77
N ARG A 120 26.90 0.13 -26.83
CA ARG A 120 26.03 -0.56 -27.79
C ARG A 120 26.29 0.01 -29.18
N SER A 121 27.20 -0.63 -29.91
CA SER A 121 27.44 -0.40 -31.33
C SER A 121 26.17 -0.66 -32.12
N ARG A 122 25.74 0.35 -32.90
CA ARG A 122 24.83 0.18 -34.04
C ARG A 122 25.39 -0.89 -34.99
N GLN A 123 24.57 -1.88 -35.29
CA GLN A 123 24.49 -2.55 -36.60
C GLN A 123 22.99 -2.83 -36.79
N GLY A 124 22.34 -2.58 -37.92
CA GLY A 124 22.74 -2.19 -39.26
C GLY A 124 21.47 -2.34 -40.08
#